data_AF-A0A2H9NU83-F1
#
_entry.id   AF-A0A2H9NU83-F1
#
_cell.length_a   1.000
_cell.length_b   1.000
_cell.length_c   1.000
_cell.angle_alpha   90.00
_cell.angle_beta   90.00
_cell.angle_gamma   90.00
#
_symmetry.space_group_name_H-M   'P 1'
#
loop_
_entity.id
_entity.type
_entity.pdbx_description
1 polymer ?
#
loop_
_entity_poly.entity_id
_entity_poly.type
_entity_poly.pdbx_seq_one_letter_code
_entity_poly.pdbx_strand_id
1 'polypeptide(L)'
;MNNFSKVLRYYSKKDVQDALLEESKKREVVGVYENGSFDKRPNILAYPDDIVEMVKKGVVSFHGSVERWSNPMSLETGMAPQQLDSLRVGWDLIIDPDCPDFQLSKITVKTLCEALEDHGIKNYSIKSTGGKGFHIGIPFEFFPKRIDDKKIEKMYPEAPKAVIEYLKDYVKDTLRERFLELDNPLKLAERVGKNIDDCIDEEGINPLKLVEIDSMVASSRHMFRLPYSLHEKSLLVSLPILLSQLDKFQKEDASSWKIKVEKKFLSGEIKLAEAGGLLVEALDWSKKYGRQEEKEEYKGPRRQLKEVPEKYFPPCILKILQGIPDGRKRSVFVLATFLQNMGWPWEKIEKEMEEWNQRNPRPLPKNYITTQLRWHKRQPRNLLPPNCDNDNYYKSVLGETKDDRCEGLKNPVNYVFRKMKKK
;
A
#
# COMPACT_ATOMS: atom_id res chain seq x y z
N MET A 1 -11.55 -31.83 10.43
CA MET A 1 -10.10 -31.62 10.18
C MET A 1 -9.82 -30.14 10.40
N ASN A 2 -9.04 -29.79 11.43
CA ASN A 2 -8.71 -28.39 11.79
C ASN A 2 -8.00 -27.68 10.62
N ASN A 3 -8.19 -26.36 10.47
CA ASN A 3 -7.56 -25.53 9.43
C ASN A 3 -6.05 -25.76 9.38
N PHE A 4 -5.39 -25.85 10.54
CA PHE A 4 -3.97 -26.19 10.64
C PHE A 4 -3.59 -27.47 9.88
N SER A 5 -4.32 -28.57 10.08
CA SER A 5 -4.02 -29.85 9.42
C SER A 5 -4.21 -29.76 7.90
N LYS A 6 -5.16 -28.94 7.43
CA LYS A 6 -5.40 -28.71 6.00
C LYS A 6 -4.24 -27.94 5.36
N VAL A 7 -3.83 -26.86 6.01
CA VAL A 7 -2.72 -25.99 5.57
C VAL A 7 -1.41 -26.78 5.55
N LEU A 8 -1.10 -27.50 6.63
CA LEU A 8 0.08 -28.35 6.72
C LEU A 8 0.11 -29.40 5.61
N ARG A 9 -0.99 -30.15 5.43
CA ARG A 9 -1.09 -31.16 4.38
C ARG A 9 -0.86 -30.58 2.97
N TYR A 10 -1.36 -29.37 2.72
CA TYR A 10 -1.18 -28.71 1.43
C TYR A 10 0.28 -28.32 1.19
N TYR A 11 0.91 -27.64 2.14
CA TYR A 11 2.30 -27.20 2.01
C TYR A 11 3.33 -28.33 2.21
N SER A 12 2.91 -29.52 2.64
CA SER A 12 3.76 -30.74 2.61
C SER A 12 3.85 -31.37 1.21
N LYS A 13 3.10 -30.89 0.22
CA LYS A 13 3.22 -31.38 -1.16
C LYS A 13 4.51 -30.83 -1.79
N LYS A 14 5.34 -31.72 -2.35
CA LYS A 14 6.64 -31.37 -2.93
C LYS A 14 6.52 -30.36 -4.09
N ASP A 15 5.55 -30.55 -4.98
CA ASP A 15 5.31 -29.67 -6.12
C ASP A 15 4.95 -28.24 -5.70
N VAL A 16 4.15 -28.09 -4.62
CA VAL A 16 3.84 -26.79 -4.01
C VAL A 16 5.07 -26.13 -3.40
N GLN A 17 5.89 -26.90 -2.68
CA GLN A 17 7.14 -26.41 -2.08
C GLN A 17 8.11 -25.90 -3.15
N ASP A 18 8.32 -26.70 -4.19
CA ASP A 18 9.20 -26.36 -5.32
C ASP A 18 8.71 -25.09 -6.04
N ALA A 19 7.39 -24.95 -6.24
CA ALA A 19 6.82 -23.75 -6.87
C ALA A 19 7.02 -22.49 -6.01
N LEU A 20 6.77 -22.56 -4.70
CA LEU A 20 6.99 -21.44 -3.79
C LEU A 20 8.46 -21.03 -3.71
N LEU A 21 9.38 -22.00 -3.69
CA LEU A 21 10.82 -21.75 -3.66
C LEU A 21 11.34 -21.16 -4.96
N GLU A 22 10.79 -21.54 -6.11
CA GLU A 22 11.18 -20.95 -7.38
C GLU A 22 10.82 -19.46 -7.41
N GLU A 23 9.61 -19.14 -6.97
CA GLU A 23 9.03 -17.80 -7.03
C GLU A 23 9.55 -16.87 -5.93
N SER A 24 10.06 -17.44 -4.83
CA SER A 24 10.73 -16.71 -3.75
C SER A 24 12.14 -16.24 -4.10
N LYS A 25 12.76 -16.77 -5.16
CA LYS A 25 14.16 -16.46 -5.50
C LYS A 25 14.35 -14.96 -5.64
N LYS A 26 15.39 -14.45 -4.97
CA LYS A 26 15.75 -13.02 -4.94
C LYS A 26 14.62 -12.14 -4.40
N ARG A 27 13.62 -12.65 -3.69
CA ARG A 27 12.59 -11.82 -3.05
C ARG A 27 12.74 -11.84 -1.54
N GLU A 28 12.28 -10.76 -0.91
CA GLU A 28 11.91 -10.83 0.49
C GLU A 28 10.61 -11.64 0.58
N VAL A 29 10.56 -12.66 1.44
CA VAL A 29 9.37 -13.48 1.66
C VAL A 29 8.88 -13.30 3.09
N VAL A 30 7.57 -13.31 3.28
CA VAL A 30 6.95 -13.18 4.59
C VAL A 30 5.75 -14.11 4.71
N GLY A 31 5.61 -14.74 5.88
CA GLY A 31 4.41 -15.51 6.23
C GLY A 31 3.29 -14.58 6.69
N VAL A 32 2.05 -14.97 6.44
CA VAL A 32 0.84 -14.27 6.90
C VAL A 32 -0.03 -15.26 7.65
N TYR A 33 -0.46 -14.87 8.86
CA TYR A 33 -1.29 -15.66 9.75
C TYR A 33 -2.78 -15.53 9.40
N GLU A 34 -3.63 -16.39 9.97
CA GLU A 34 -5.09 -16.41 9.71
C GLU A 34 -5.79 -15.06 9.99
N ASN A 35 -5.29 -14.29 10.96
CA ASN A 35 -5.78 -12.95 11.29
C ASN A 35 -5.31 -11.85 10.31
N GLY A 36 -4.49 -12.20 9.30
CA GLY A 36 -3.92 -11.28 8.33
C GLY A 36 -2.65 -10.54 8.79
N SER A 37 -2.14 -10.80 10.00
CA SER A 37 -0.86 -10.20 10.41
C SER A 37 0.31 -10.85 9.69
N PHE A 38 1.33 -10.06 9.40
CA PHE A 38 2.58 -10.51 8.78
C PHE A 38 3.56 -11.02 9.85
N ASP A 39 4.35 -12.04 9.49
CA ASP A 39 5.52 -12.49 10.23
C ASP A 39 6.66 -11.46 10.15
N LYS A 40 7.71 -11.68 10.94
CA LYS A 40 8.86 -10.78 11.02
C LYS A 40 9.57 -10.67 9.65
N ARG A 41 9.99 -9.45 9.35
CA ARG A 41 10.69 -9.04 8.13
C ARG A 41 12.07 -8.46 8.44
N PRO A 42 13.08 -8.61 7.56
CA PRO A 42 13.05 -9.40 6.33
C PRO A 42 13.12 -10.91 6.62
N ASN A 43 12.68 -11.72 5.66
CA ASN A 43 12.84 -13.17 5.70
C ASN A 43 12.95 -13.72 4.27
N ILE A 44 13.36 -14.99 4.13
CA ILE A 44 13.51 -15.71 2.86
C ILE A 44 13.02 -17.15 3.01
N LEU A 45 12.81 -17.84 1.89
CA LEU A 45 12.67 -19.30 1.84
C LEU A 45 13.88 -19.86 1.10
N ALA A 46 14.71 -20.66 1.77
CA ALA A 46 15.91 -21.26 1.20
C ALA A 46 15.72 -22.75 0.89
N TYR A 47 14.95 -23.45 1.74
CA TYR A 47 14.72 -24.89 1.65
C TYR A 47 13.23 -25.23 1.80
N PRO A 48 12.77 -26.39 1.28
CA PRO A 48 11.38 -26.81 1.41
C PRO A 48 10.89 -26.91 2.86
N ASP A 49 11.78 -27.32 3.77
CA ASP A 49 11.47 -27.44 5.19
C ASP A 49 11.19 -26.09 5.85
N ASP A 50 11.72 -24.97 5.34
CA ASP A 50 11.42 -23.63 5.86
C ASP A 50 9.91 -23.35 5.78
N ILE A 51 9.28 -23.74 4.68
CA ILE A 51 7.83 -23.59 4.45
C ILE A 51 7.06 -24.38 5.52
N VAL A 52 7.44 -25.63 5.74
CA VAL A 52 6.78 -26.52 6.70
C VAL A 52 6.94 -25.99 8.14
N GLU A 53 8.13 -25.52 8.51
CA GLU A 53 8.39 -24.96 9.83
C GLU A 53 7.64 -23.64 10.05
N MET A 54 7.52 -22.79 9.04
CA MET A 54 6.69 -21.58 9.10
C MET A 54 5.20 -21.93 9.30
N VAL A 55 4.70 -22.94 8.59
CA VAL A 55 3.32 -23.41 8.75
C VAL A 55 3.08 -24.00 10.15
N LYS A 56 4.04 -24.75 10.71
CA LYS A 56 3.97 -25.26 12.09
C LYS A 56 3.87 -24.12 13.11
N LYS A 57 4.42 -22.94 12.81
CA LYS A 57 4.29 -21.71 13.61
C LYS A 57 2.98 -20.95 13.38
N GLY A 58 2.10 -21.44 12.51
CA GLY A 58 0.77 -20.87 12.24
C GLY A 58 0.68 -20.04 10.97
N VAL A 59 1.72 -19.97 10.14
CA VAL A 59 1.65 -19.29 8.83
C VAL A 59 0.66 -20.02 7.91
N VAL A 60 -0.19 -19.25 7.24
CA VAL A 60 -1.19 -19.76 6.29
C VAL A 60 -0.88 -19.32 4.87
N SER A 61 -0.42 -18.08 4.67
CA SER A 61 -0.11 -17.52 3.35
C SER A 61 1.36 -17.07 3.28
N PHE A 62 1.97 -17.18 2.11
CA PHE A 62 3.32 -16.72 1.79
C PHE A 62 3.25 -15.59 0.76
N HIS A 63 3.87 -14.47 1.08
CA HIS A 63 3.92 -13.28 0.24
C HIS A 63 5.37 -12.96 -0.11
N GLY A 64 5.61 -12.50 -1.34
CA GLY A 64 6.93 -12.11 -1.84
C GLY A 64 6.96 -10.65 -2.27
N SER A 65 8.12 -10.01 -2.17
CA SER A 65 8.29 -8.64 -2.63
C SER A 65 8.16 -8.53 -4.14
N VAL A 66 7.52 -7.47 -4.63
CA VAL A 66 7.49 -7.15 -6.07
C VAL A 66 8.91 -6.88 -6.60
N GLU A 67 9.71 -6.16 -5.81
CA GLU A 67 11.13 -5.96 -6.03
C GLU A 67 11.93 -7.26 -5.86
N ARG A 68 13.02 -7.38 -6.62
CA ARG A 68 14.00 -8.46 -6.51
C ARG A 68 15.33 -7.90 -6.00
N TRP A 69 15.96 -8.62 -5.09
CA TRP A 69 17.12 -8.20 -4.29
C TRP A 69 18.29 -9.17 -4.47
N SER A 70 19.49 -8.62 -4.48
CA SER A 70 20.75 -9.38 -4.43
C SER A 70 20.89 -10.15 -3.11
N ASN A 71 20.52 -9.52 -2.00
CA ASN A 71 20.46 -10.13 -0.67
C ASN A 71 19.24 -9.59 0.12
N PRO A 72 18.08 -10.28 0.08
CA PRO A 72 16.88 -9.83 0.79
C PRO A 72 17.06 -9.69 2.31
N MET A 73 17.95 -10.49 2.92
CA MET A 73 18.22 -10.44 4.36
C MET A 73 18.96 -9.18 4.80
N SER A 74 19.52 -8.41 3.87
CA SER A 74 20.13 -7.10 4.16
C SER A 74 19.12 -5.96 4.22
N LEU A 75 17.83 -6.19 4.00
CA LEU A 75 16.82 -5.13 4.00
C LEU A 75 16.45 -4.69 5.41
N GLU A 76 16.31 -3.38 5.60
CA GLU A 76 15.87 -2.78 6.85
C GLU A 76 14.73 -1.78 6.64
N THR A 77 13.88 -1.61 7.65
CA THR A 77 12.81 -0.62 7.61
C THR A 77 13.41 0.79 7.71
N GLY A 78 13.02 1.68 6.80
CA GLY A 78 13.50 3.06 6.78
C GLY A 78 14.82 3.29 6.05
N MET A 79 15.31 2.29 5.29
CA MET A 79 16.44 2.49 4.38
C MET A 79 16.21 3.65 3.41
N ALA A 80 17.27 4.42 3.14
CA ALA A 80 17.25 5.45 2.14
C ALA A 80 17.11 4.83 0.72
N PRO A 81 16.49 5.53 -0.24
CA PRO A 81 16.30 5.02 -1.61
C PRO A 81 17.59 4.49 -2.24
N GLN A 82 18.71 5.17 -2.05
CA GLN A 82 20.02 4.78 -2.60
C GLN A 82 20.53 3.45 -2.02
N GLN A 83 20.19 3.12 -0.78
CA GLN A 83 20.54 1.84 -0.15
C GLN A 83 19.66 0.70 -0.68
N LEU A 84 18.38 0.98 -0.94
CA LEU A 84 17.51 0.01 -1.60
C LEU A 84 17.98 -0.26 -3.03
N ASP A 85 18.33 0.80 -3.77
CA ASP A 85 18.83 0.71 -5.14
C ASP A 85 20.13 -0.09 -5.27
N SER A 86 21.00 -0.08 -4.25
CA SER A 86 22.24 -0.86 -4.27
C SER A 86 21.99 -2.36 -4.07
N LEU A 87 20.88 -2.72 -3.41
CA LEU A 87 20.46 -4.11 -3.23
C LEU A 87 19.56 -4.60 -4.37
N ARG A 88 18.83 -3.73 -5.05
CA ARG A 88 17.85 -4.10 -6.09
C ARG A 88 18.54 -4.63 -7.34
N VAL A 89 18.08 -5.79 -7.81
CA VAL A 89 18.55 -6.45 -9.04
C VAL A 89 17.45 -6.58 -10.10
N GLY A 90 16.25 -6.12 -9.80
CA GLY A 90 15.11 -6.12 -10.71
C GLY A 90 13.79 -5.88 -9.97
N TRP A 91 12.70 -5.89 -10.71
CA TRP A 91 11.33 -5.79 -10.20
C TRP A 91 10.38 -6.34 -11.26
N ASP A 92 9.32 -7.01 -10.84
CA ASP A 92 8.28 -7.45 -11.76
C ASP A 92 7.16 -6.42 -11.82
N LEU A 93 6.49 -6.30 -12.96
CA LEU A 93 5.25 -5.54 -12.99
C LEU A 93 4.14 -6.46 -12.47
N ILE A 94 3.50 -6.07 -11.38
CA ILE A 94 2.28 -6.70 -10.89
C ILE A 94 1.16 -5.68 -11.04
N ILE A 95 0.07 -6.07 -11.69
CA ILE A 95 -1.17 -5.30 -11.75
C ILE A 95 -2.18 -6.04 -10.88
N ASP A 96 -2.77 -5.33 -9.91
CA ASP A 96 -3.72 -5.87 -8.94
C ASP A 96 -5.06 -5.13 -9.04
N PRO A 97 -5.97 -5.55 -9.94
CA PRO A 97 -7.34 -5.04 -9.98
C PRO A 97 -8.14 -5.60 -8.80
N ASP A 98 -8.44 -4.75 -7.82
CA ASP A 98 -9.33 -5.07 -6.72
C ASP A 98 -10.78 -4.73 -7.08
N CYS A 99 -11.64 -5.74 -7.05
CA CYS A 99 -13.07 -5.58 -7.25
C CYS A 99 -13.84 -6.52 -6.32
N PRO A 100 -14.85 -6.01 -5.59
CA PRO A 100 -15.75 -6.85 -4.79
C PRO A 100 -16.59 -7.83 -5.63
N ASP A 101 -16.84 -7.51 -6.90
CA ASP A 101 -17.59 -8.34 -7.84
C ASP A 101 -16.64 -9.16 -8.74
N PHE A 102 -16.83 -10.47 -8.72
CA PHE A 102 -15.93 -11.40 -9.41
C PHE A 102 -16.06 -11.34 -10.94
N GLN A 103 -17.25 -11.03 -11.46
CA GLN A 103 -17.48 -10.92 -12.89
C GLN A 103 -16.87 -9.63 -13.44
N LEU A 104 -17.04 -8.50 -12.75
CA LEU A 104 -16.37 -7.25 -13.09
C LEU A 104 -14.84 -7.42 -13.03
N SER A 105 -14.32 -8.12 -12.02
CA SER A 105 -12.89 -8.44 -11.94
C SER A 105 -12.38 -9.20 -13.18
N LYS A 106 -13.13 -10.20 -13.67
CA LYS A 106 -12.78 -10.93 -14.90
C LYS A 106 -12.77 -10.02 -16.14
N ILE A 107 -13.80 -9.18 -16.29
CA ILE A 107 -13.87 -8.22 -17.40
C ILE A 107 -12.67 -7.28 -17.35
N THR A 108 -12.33 -6.74 -16.17
CA THR A 108 -11.17 -5.87 -16.01
C THR A 108 -9.86 -6.54 -16.39
N VAL A 109 -9.63 -7.76 -15.91
CA VAL A 109 -8.41 -8.52 -16.22
C VAL A 109 -8.32 -8.81 -17.71
N LYS A 110 -9.44 -9.17 -18.35
CA LYS A 110 -9.49 -9.42 -19.80
C LYS A 110 -9.15 -8.16 -20.60
N THR A 111 -9.75 -7.02 -20.27
CA THR A 111 -9.47 -5.74 -20.94
C THR A 111 -8.03 -5.28 -20.72
N LEU A 112 -7.46 -5.49 -19.53
CA LEU A 112 -6.05 -5.21 -19.28
C LEU A 112 -5.13 -6.12 -20.09
N CYS A 113 -5.47 -7.40 -20.24
CA CYS A 113 -4.69 -8.32 -21.08
C CYS A 113 -4.73 -7.91 -22.56
N GLU A 114 -5.90 -7.51 -23.08
CA GLU A 114 -6.04 -6.98 -24.43
C GLU A 114 -5.21 -5.71 -24.63
N ALA A 115 -5.19 -4.80 -23.64
CA ALA A 115 -4.30 -3.65 -23.67
C ALA A 115 -2.82 -4.06 -23.71
N LEU A 116 -2.39 -5.05 -22.92
CA LEU A 116 -1.02 -5.56 -23.02
C LEU A 116 -0.71 -6.13 -24.42
N GLU A 117 -1.66 -6.83 -25.03
CA GLU A 117 -1.55 -7.39 -26.39
C GLU A 117 -1.47 -6.29 -27.47
N ASP A 118 -2.26 -5.21 -27.35
CA ASP A 118 -2.20 -4.03 -28.22
C ASP A 118 -0.79 -3.39 -28.22
N HIS A 119 -0.15 -3.39 -27.05
CA HIS A 119 1.23 -2.94 -26.84
C HIS A 119 2.29 -3.97 -27.26
N GLY A 120 1.88 -5.08 -27.88
CA GLY A 120 2.76 -6.11 -28.41
C GLY A 120 3.28 -7.11 -27.37
N ILE A 121 2.74 -7.09 -26.14
CA ILE A 121 3.15 -8.00 -25.07
C ILE A 121 2.37 -9.30 -25.17
N LYS A 122 3.06 -10.36 -25.60
CA LYS A 122 2.49 -11.70 -25.74
C LYS A 122 2.75 -12.58 -24.53
N ASN A 123 3.76 -12.24 -23.74
CA ASN A 123 4.14 -13.00 -22.56
C ASN A 123 3.79 -12.21 -21.28
N TYR A 124 2.66 -12.57 -20.69
CA TYR A 124 2.26 -12.15 -19.35
C TYR A 124 1.61 -13.33 -18.63
N SER A 125 1.52 -13.24 -17.31
CA SER A 125 0.91 -14.28 -16.48
C SER A 125 -0.34 -13.76 -15.78
N ILE A 126 -1.36 -14.61 -15.66
CA ILE A 126 -2.56 -14.33 -14.88
C ILE A 126 -2.62 -15.33 -13.73
N LYS A 127 -3.04 -14.89 -12.55
CA LYS A 127 -3.40 -15.81 -11.47
C LYS A 127 -4.62 -15.32 -10.72
N SER A 128 -5.44 -16.24 -10.23
CA SER A 128 -6.39 -15.91 -9.17
C SER A 128 -5.62 -15.62 -7.88
N THR A 129 -6.10 -14.66 -7.08
CA THR A 129 -5.51 -14.41 -5.76
C THR A 129 -5.99 -15.43 -4.72
N GLY A 130 -7.00 -16.25 -5.03
CA GLY A 130 -7.74 -17.07 -4.04
C GLY A 130 -8.80 -16.26 -3.27
N GLY A 131 -8.93 -14.97 -3.57
CA GLY A 131 -9.94 -14.09 -3.00
C GLY A 131 -11.05 -13.77 -4.00
N LYS A 132 -11.25 -12.48 -4.26
CA LYS A 132 -12.23 -11.97 -5.24
C LYS A 132 -11.59 -11.40 -6.51
N GLY A 133 -10.26 -11.42 -6.61
CA GLY A 133 -9.54 -10.79 -7.71
C GLY A 133 -8.52 -11.70 -8.38
N PHE A 134 -7.78 -11.09 -9.30
CA PHE A 134 -6.71 -11.71 -10.06
C PHE A 134 -5.51 -10.78 -10.10
N HIS A 135 -4.32 -11.32 -10.30
CA HIS A 135 -3.13 -10.54 -10.61
C HIS A 135 -2.71 -10.81 -12.04
N ILE A 136 -2.22 -9.76 -12.69
CA ILE A 136 -1.47 -9.85 -13.94
C ILE A 136 0.00 -9.59 -13.61
N GLY A 137 0.90 -10.39 -14.18
CA GLY A 137 2.33 -10.29 -13.95
C GLY A 137 3.13 -10.22 -15.24
N ILE A 138 4.09 -9.28 -15.32
CA ILE A 138 5.08 -9.21 -16.40
C ILE A 138 6.48 -9.34 -15.77
N PRO A 139 7.27 -10.36 -16.18
CA PRO A 139 8.63 -10.56 -15.70
C PRO A 139 9.54 -9.36 -15.95
N PHE A 140 10.40 -9.06 -14.97
CA PHE A 140 11.46 -8.06 -15.11
C PHE A 140 12.28 -8.23 -16.40
N GLU A 141 12.55 -9.48 -16.78
CA GLU A 141 13.36 -9.87 -17.92
C GLU A 141 12.81 -9.38 -19.27
N PHE A 142 11.52 -9.03 -19.36
CA PHE A 142 10.90 -8.56 -20.60
C PHE A 142 11.03 -7.05 -20.78
N PHE A 143 11.46 -6.33 -19.74
CA PHE A 143 11.76 -4.91 -19.84
C PHE A 143 13.16 -4.68 -20.43
N PRO A 144 13.39 -3.56 -21.15
CA PRO A 144 14.70 -3.23 -21.66
C PRO A 144 15.69 -2.99 -20.51
N LYS A 145 16.95 -3.39 -20.66
CA LYS A 145 17.97 -3.22 -19.62
C LYS A 145 18.18 -1.74 -19.23
N ARG A 146 17.96 -0.82 -20.17
CA ARG A 146 18.12 0.63 -20.00
C ARG A 146 17.07 1.37 -20.81
N ILE A 147 16.68 2.54 -20.31
CA ILE A 147 16.00 3.59 -21.07
C ILE A 147 16.84 4.86 -20.88
N ASP A 148 17.20 5.49 -21.99
CA ASP A 148 18.21 6.55 -22.04
C ASP A 148 19.48 6.09 -21.28
N ASP A 149 19.94 6.89 -20.32
CA ASP A 149 21.08 6.56 -19.48
C ASP A 149 20.74 5.77 -18.21
N LYS A 150 19.45 5.54 -17.91
CA LYS A 150 19.02 4.91 -16.66
C LYS A 150 18.88 3.40 -16.81
N LYS A 151 19.38 2.66 -15.81
CA LYS A 151 19.13 1.21 -15.70
C LYS A 151 17.71 0.99 -15.19
N ILE A 152 16.99 0.06 -15.82
CA ILE A 152 15.58 -0.16 -15.49
C ILE A 152 15.37 -0.68 -14.06
N GLU A 153 16.31 -1.48 -13.54
CA GLU A 153 16.31 -1.96 -12.14
C GLU A 153 16.32 -0.81 -11.12
N LYS A 154 16.74 0.40 -11.51
CA LYS A 154 16.81 1.58 -10.66
C LYS A 154 15.64 2.54 -10.85
N MET A 155 14.71 2.24 -11.76
CA MET A 155 13.54 3.07 -12.03
C MET A 155 12.33 2.61 -11.20
N TYR A 156 12.57 2.12 -9.99
CA TYR A 156 11.52 1.69 -9.07
C TYR A 156 11.41 2.71 -7.93
N PRO A 157 10.19 3.20 -7.59
CA PRO A 157 8.89 2.71 -8.05
C PRO A 157 8.34 3.39 -9.31
N GLU A 158 9.03 4.37 -9.89
CA GLU A 158 8.44 5.30 -10.87
C GLU A 158 8.01 4.62 -12.17
N ALA A 159 8.83 3.74 -12.74
CA ALA A 159 8.51 3.04 -13.99
C ALA A 159 7.28 2.13 -13.87
N PRO A 160 7.20 1.18 -12.92
CA PRO A 160 6.01 0.35 -12.79
C PRO A 160 4.75 1.15 -12.44
N LYS A 161 4.87 2.22 -11.63
CA LYS A 161 3.74 3.13 -11.37
C LYS A 161 3.25 3.81 -12.63
N ALA A 162 4.17 4.35 -13.45
CA ALA A 162 3.82 4.97 -14.71
C ALA A 162 3.09 3.99 -15.65
N VAL A 163 3.54 2.73 -15.71
CA VAL A 163 2.89 1.70 -16.52
C VAL A 163 1.47 1.40 -16.01
N ILE A 164 1.28 1.25 -14.70
CA ILE A 164 -0.06 0.98 -14.13
C ILE A 164 -1.01 2.15 -14.38
N GLU A 165 -0.58 3.39 -14.12
CA GLU A 165 -1.41 4.57 -14.33
C GLU A 165 -1.73 4.82 -15.81
N TYR A 166 -0.76 4.59 -16.69
CA TYR A 166 -1.00 4.61 -18.13
C TYR A 166 -2.05 3.57 -18.56
N LEU A 167 -1.90 2.32 -18.11
CA LEU A 167 -2.85 1.27 -18.47
C LEU A 167 -4.25 1.56 -17.92
N LYS A 168 -4.37 2.16 -16.72
CA LYS A 168 -5.65 2.60 -16.15
C LYS A 168 -6.37 3.60 -17.05
N ASP A 169 -5.64 4.61 -17.52
CA ASP A 169 -6.15 5.61 -18.45
C ASP A 169 -6.55 4.97 -19.78
N TYR A 170 -5.65 4.15 -20.34
CA TYR A 170 -5.84 3.46 -21.62
C TYR A 170 -7.11 2.58 -21.65
N VAL A 171 -7.38 1.83 -20.58
CA VAL A 171 -8.54 0.91 -20.54
C VAL A 171 -9.83 1.57 -20.05
N LYS A 172 -9.79 2.83 -19.59
CA LYS A 172 -10.92 3.45 -18.87
C LYS A 172 -12.21 3.39 -19.70
N ASP A 173 -12.19 3.84 -20.94
CA ASP A 173 -13.41 3.95 -21.75
C ASP A 173 -13.91 2.57 -22.22
N THR A 174 -13.00 1.67 -22.61
CA THR A 174 -13.36 0.28 -22.94
C THR A 174 -13.96 -0.46 -21.75
N LEU A 175 -13.47 -0.23 -20.53
CA LEU A 175 -14.08 -0.79 -19.32
C LEU A 175 -15.47 -0.22 -19.09
N ARG A 176 -15.68 1.08 -19.32
CA ARG A 176 -16.98 1.72 -19.17
C ARG A 176 -18.00 1.06 -20.09
N GLU A 177 -17.67 0.90 -21.36
CA GLU A 177 -18.52 0.25 -22.35
C GLU A 177 -18.88 -1.18 -21.93
N ARG A 178 -17.88 -2.01 -21.58
CA ARG A 178 -18.09 -3.40 -21.18
C ARG A 178 -18.89 -3.57 -19.89
N PHE A 179 -18.74 -2.64 -18.94
CA PHE A 179 -19.56 -2.67 -17.73
C PHE A 179 -21.01 -2.29 -18.04
N LEU A 180 -21.24 -1.31 -18.91
CA LEU A 180 -22.58 -0.89 -19.34
C LEU A 180 -23.29 -1.94 -20.20
N GLU A 181 -22.55 -2.78 -20.94
CA GLU A 181 -23.10 -3.96 -21.61
C GLU A 181 -23.63 -5.01 -20.63
N LEU A 182 -23.06 -5.07 -19.42
CA LEU A 182 -23.45 -6.05 -18.42
C LEU A 182 -24.70 -5.62 -17.64
N ASP A 183 -24.74 -4.37 -17.19
CA ASP A 183 -25.81 -3.85 -16.33
C ASP A 183 -25.83 -2.31 -16.39
N ASN A 184 -26.93 -1.71 -15.90
CA ASN A 184 -27.03 -0.26 -15.76
C ASN A 184 -26.19 0.26 -14.56
N PRO A 185 -25.85 1.58 -14.52
CA PRO A 185 -25.01 2.16 -13.48
C PRO A 185 -25.45 1.87 -12.04
N LEU A 186 -26.76 1.92 -11.75
CA LEU A 186 -27.29 1.68 -10.40
C LEU A 186 -26.98 0.26 -9.94
N LYS A 187 -27.28 -0.73 -10.78
CA LYS A 187 -26.99 -2.14 -10.48
C LYS A 187 -25.49 -2.42 -10.36
N LEU A 188 -24.66 -1.79 -11.21
CA LEU A 188 -23.20 -1.93 -11.14
C LEU A 188 -22.66 -1.43 -9.79
N ALA A 189 -23.14 -0.27 -9.31
CA ALA A 189 -22.78 0.27 -8.00
C ALA A 189 -23.23 -0.65 -6.85
N GLU A 190 -24.45 -1.21 -6.92
CA GLU A 190 -24.96 -2.18 -5.96
C GLU A 190 -24.10 -3.44 -5.88
N ARG A 191 -23.64 -3.98 -7.02
CA ARG A 191 -22.80 -5.19 -7.09
C ARG A 191 -21.47 -5.03 -6.35
N VAL A 192 -20.92 -3.82 -6.34
CA VAL A 192 -19.68 -3.50 -5.60
C VAL A 192 -19.93 -2.89 -4.22
N GLY A 193 -21.21 -2.75 -3.81
CA GLY A 193 -21.60 -2.23 -2.50
C GLY A 193 -21.30 -0.74 -2.31
N LYS A 194 -21.33 0.05 -3.38
CA LYS A 194 -21.09 1.51 -3.35
C LYS A 194 -22.37 2.28 -3.69
N ASN A 195 -22.45 3.54 -3.26
CA ASN A 195 -23.50 4.44 -3.74
C ASN A 195 -23.20 4.84 -5.19
N ILE A 196 -24.24 5.01 -6.00
CA ILE A 196 -24.11 5.48 -7.39
C ILE A 196 -23.39 6.83 -7.47
N ASP A 197 -23.65 7.75 -6.54
CA ASP A 197 -23.02 9.07 -6.51
C ASP A 197 -21.49 8.98 -6.34
N ASP A 198 -21.03 7.94 -5.64
CA ASP A 198 -19.60 7.65 -5.46
C ASP A 198 -18.98 6.98 -6.69
N CYS A 199 -19.78 6.54 -7.66
CA CYS A 199 -19.33 5.77 -8.82
C CYS A 199 -19.41 6.55 -10.14
N ILE A 200 -20.03 7.73 -10.15
CA ILE A 200 -20.20 8.55 -11.35
C ILE A 200 -19.19 9.69 -11.45
N ASP A 201 -18.93 10.15 -12.67
CA ASP A 201 -18.24 11.40 -13.02
C ASP A 201 -19.02 12.16 -14.11
N GLU A 202 -18.43 13.20 -14.72
CA GLU A 202 -19.08 14.02 -15.75
C GLU A 202 -19.52 13.21 -16.99
N GLU A 203 -18.91 12.05 -17.22
CA GLU A 203 -19.15 11.18 -18.39
C GLU A 203 -20.07 9.99 -18.06
N GLY A 204 -20.63 9.94 -16.86
CA GLY A 204 -21.51 8.87 -16.39
C GLY A 204 -20.82 7.92 -15.42
N ILE A 205 -21.01 6.61 -15.56
CA ILE A 205 -20.38 5.64 -14.67
C ILE A 205 -18.86 5.63 -14.89
N ASN A 206 -18.10 5.83 -13.82
CA ASN A 206 -16.65 5.74 -13.85
C ASN A 206 -16.23 4.31 -13.48
N PRO A 207 -15.70 3.51 -14.43
CA PRO A 207 -15.35 2.12 -14.17
C PRO A 207 -14.21 1.97 -13.16
N LEU A 208 -13.31 2.95 -13.06
CA LEU A 208 -12.21 2.96 -12.10
C LEU A 208 -12.67 3.27 -10.67
N LYS A 209 -13.92 3.72 -10.48
CA LYS A 209 -14.57 3.79 -9.16
C LYS A 209 -15.26 2.47 -8.78
N LEU A 210 -15.53 1.59 -9.73
CA LEU A 210 -16.09 0.25 -9.49
C LEU A 210 -14.99 -0.81 -9.27
N VAL A 211 -13.88 -0.68 -10.02
CA VAL A 211 -12.70 -1.54 -9.90
C VAL A 211 -11.48 -0.68 -9.65
N GLU A 212 -10.79 -0.94 -8.55
CA GLU A 212 -9.60 -0.21 -8.17
C GLU A 212 -8.37 -0.91 -8.73
N ILE A 213 -7.65 -0.21 -9.61
CA ILE A 213 -6.34 -0.66 -10.10
C ILE A 213 -5.34 0.25 -9.40
N ASP A 214 -4.74 -0.21 -8.31
CA ASP A 214 -3.88 0.63 -7.47
C ASP A 214 -2.40 0.50 -7.85
N SER A 215 -1.75 1.60 -8.23
CA SER A 215 -0.32 1.64 -8.50
C SER A 215 0.54 1.54 -7.23
N MET A 216 -0.05 1.56 -6.03
CA MET A 216 0.65 1.29 -4.77
C MET A 216 1.13 -0.15 -4.64
N VAL A 217 0.67 -1.08 -5.48
CA VAL A 217 1.31 -2.39 -5.63
C VAL A 217 2.79 -2.28 -6.03
N ALA A 218 3.17 -1.18 -6.68
CA ALA A 218 4.54 -0.84 -7.01
C ALA A 218 5.24 0.01 -5.93
N SER A 219 4.70 0.12 -4.72
CA SER A 219 5.37 0.83 -3.63
C SER A 219 6.60 0.06 -3.09
N SER A 220 7.48 0.78 -2.40
CA SER A 220 8.70 0.21 -1.83
C SER A 220 8.39 -0.97 -0.89
N ARG A 221 9.05 -2.10 -1.13
CA ARG A 221 8.92 -3.37 -0.41
C ARG A 221 7.48 -3.86 -0.29
N HIS A 222 6.65 -3.54 -1.28
CA HIS A 222 5.29 -4.06 -1.41
C HIS A 222 5.31 -5.57 -1.62
N MET A 223 4.32 -6.26 -1.05
CA MET A 223 4.25 -7.71 -0.96
C MET A 223 3.00 -8.21 -1.69
N PHE A 224 3.18 -9.12 -2.64
CA PHE A 224 2.07 -9.82 -3.29
C PHE A 224 2.05 -11.29 -2.84
N ARG A 225 0.87 -11.91 -2.78
CA ARG A 225 0.75 -13.34 -2.44
C ARG A 225 1.48 -14.16 -3.50
N LEU A 226 2.37 -15.07 -3.12
CA LEU A 226 3.07 -15.91 -4.08
C LEU A 226 2.10 -16.86 -4.80
N PRO A 227 2.34 -17.22 -6.07
CA PRO A 227 1.57 -18.28 -6.72
C PRO A 227 1.69 -19.57 -5.89
N TYR A 228 0.62 -20.36 -5.88
CA TYR A 228 0.44 -21.56 -5.06
C TYR A 228 0.39 -21.35 -3.55
N SER A 229 0.52 -20.11 -3.04
CA SER A 229 0.18 -19.80 -1.66
C SER A 229 -1.32 -19.84 -1.42
N LEU A 230 -1.75 -20.31 -0.25
CA LEU A 230 -3.13 -20.24 0.21
C LEU A 230 -3.50 -18.81 0.60
N HIS A 231 -4.77 -18.47 0.46
CA HIS A 231 -5.38 -17.31 1.08
C HIS A 231 -5.68 -17.59 2.55
N GLU A 232 -5.28 -16.69 3.44
CA GLU A 232 -5.39 -16.86 4.89
C GLU A 232 -6.83 -17.03 5.40
N LYS A 233 -7.84 -16.48 4.71
CA LYS A 233 -9.26 -16.61 5.06
C LYS A 233 -9.98 -17.72 4.31
N SER A 234 -9.86 -17.74 2.97
CA SER A 234 -10.64 -18.67 2.13
C SER A 234 -9.97 -20.04 1.98
N LEU A 235 -8.67 -20.15 2.28
CA LEU A 235 -7.82 -21.32 1.99
C LEU A 235 -7.83 -21.76 0.51
N LEU A 236 -8.26 -20.86 -0.38
CA LEU A 236 -8.10 -21.04 -1.82
C LEU A 236 -6.68 -20.67 -2.23
N VAL A 237 -6.17 -21.37 -3.22
CA VAL A 237 -4.82 -21.21 -3.74
C VAL A 237 -4.74 -20.00 -4.65
N SER A 238 -3.65 -19.23 -4.57
CA SER A 238 -3.30 -18.26 -5.59
C SER A 238 -2.85 -18.98 -6.86
N LEU A 239 -3.80 -19.30 -7.74
CA LEU A 239 -3.61 -20.26 -8.82
C LEU A 239 -3.31 -19.55 -10.15
N PRO A 240 -2.15 -19.80 -10.78
CA PRO A 240 -1.89 -19.35 -12.15
C PRO A 240 -2.87 -19.96 -13.15
N ILE A 241 -3.39 -19.16 -14.09
CA ILE A 241 -4.38 -19.55 -15.11
C ILE A 241 -4.02 -18.95 -16.48
N LEU A 242 -4.59 -19.53 -17.55
CA LEU A 242 -4.53 -18.93 -18.89
C LEU A 242 -5.67 -17.93 -19.09
N LEU A 243 -5.45 -16.97 -19.99
CA LEU A 243 -6.51 -16.05 -20.41
C LEU A 243 -7.75 -16.79 -20.94
N SER A 244 -7.56 -17.87 -21.71
CA SER A 244 -8.66 -18.71 -22.21
C SER A 244 -9.49 -19.41 -21.12
N GLN A 245 -8.97 -19.50 -19.90
CA GLN A 245 -9.66 -20.09 -18.76
C GLN A 245 -10.43 -19.04 -17.94
N LEU A 246 -10.12 -17.75 -18.08
CA LEU A 246 -10.60 -16.66 -17.23
C LEU A 246 -12.13 -16.57 -17.18
N ASP A 247 -12.80 -16.61 -18.34
CA ASP A 247 -14.26 -16.47 -18.43
C ASP A 247 -14.99 -17.58 -17.65
N LYS A 248 -14.50 -18.82 -17.77
CA LYS A 248 -15.10 -20.01 -17.13
C LYS A 248 -14.66 -20.25 -15.69
N PHE A 249 -13.55 -19.65 -15.27
CA PHE A 249 -12.93 -19.87 -13.96
C PHE A 249 -13.88 -19.59 -12.80
N GLN A 250 -14.03 -20.52 -11.87
CA GLN A 250 -14.79 -20.36 -10.64
C GLN A 250 -13.86 -20.42 -9.43
N LYS A 251 -14.30 -19.88 -8.28
CA LYS A 251 -13.48 -19.86 -7.06
C LYS A 251 -13.12 -21.26 -6.58
N GLU A 252 -14.02 -22.22 -6.80
CA GLU A 252 -13.87 -23.61 -6.41
C GLU A 252 -12.80 -24.36 -7.23
N ASP A 253 -12.37 -23.80 -8.36
CA ASP A 253 -11.24 -24.30 -9.15
C ASP A 253 -9.92 -24.02 -8.43
N ALA A 254 -9.88 -22.97 -7.60
CA ALA A 254 -8.73 -22.62 -6.76
C ALA A 254 -8.63 -23.47 -5.47
N SER A 255 -9.38 -24.58 -5.37
CA SER A 255 -9.41 -25.37 -4.14
C SER A 255 -8.13 -26.21 -3.93
N SER A 256 -7.51 -26.10 -2.76
CA SER A 256 -6.24 -26.77 -2.41
C SER A 256 -6.23 -28.31 -2.53
N TRP A 257 -7.41 -28.93 -2.56
CA TRP A 257 -7.60 -30.38 -2.76
C TRP A 257 -7.54 -30.81 -4.23
N LYS A 258 -7.89 -29.91 -5.14
CA LYS A 258 -8.06 -30.21 -6.58
C LYS A 258 -6.83 -29.88 -7.41
N ILE A 259 -5.97 -29.00 -6.89
CA ILE A 259 -4.91 -28.39 -7.69
C ILE A 259 -3.68 -29.28 -7.79
N LYS A 260 -3.15 -29.30 -9.01
CA LYS A 260 -1.79 -29.73 -9.37
C LYS A 260 -0.99 -28.50 -9.80
N VAL A 261 0.30 -28.48 -9.50
CA VAL A 261 1.21 -27.43 -9.95
C VAL A 261 1.58 -27.67 -11.41
N GLU A 262 0.88 -27.01 -12.33
CA GLU A 262 1.07 -27.20 -13.78
C GLU A 262 1.57 -25.94 -14.50
N LYS A 263 1.26 -24.76 -13.95
CA LYS A 263 1.55 -23.47 -14.59
C LYS A 263 2.47 -22.64 -13.72
N LYS A 264 3.41 -21.94 -14.35
CA LYS A 264 4.27 -20.98 -13.67
C LYS A 264 3.67 -19.58 -13.78
N PHE A 265 3.99 -18.72 -12.82
CA PHE A 265 3.65 -17.29 -12.86
C PHE A 265 4.96 -16.53 -13.14
N LEU A 266 4.88 -15.33 -13.73
CA LEU A 266 6.07 -14.55 -14.08
C LEU A 266 7.12 -15.37 -14.86
N SER A 267 6.65 -16.22 -15.75
CA SER A 267 7.48 -17.08 -16.60
C SER A 267 7.09 -16.93 -18.05
N GLY A 268 8.05 -17.01 -18.96
CA GLY A 268 7.79 -17.08 -20.39
C GLY A 268 9.09 -17.23 -21.17
N GLU A 269 8.99 -17.44 -22.47
CA GLU A 269 10.16 -17.42 -23.34
C GLU A 269 10.76 -16.02 -23.35
N ILE A 270 12.03 -15.90 -22.96
CA ILE A 270 12.71 -14.61 -22.89
C ILE A 270 12.86 -14.04 -24.29
N LYS A 271 11.95 -13.15 -24.66
CA LYS A 271 12.09 -12.23 -25.79
C LYS A 271 12.53 -10.89 -25.21
N LEU A 272 13.81 -10.59 -25.37
CA LEU A 272 14.44 -9.37 -24.87
C LEU A 272 13.64 -8.13 -25.30
N ALA A 273 13.29 -7.29 -24.32
CA ALA A 273 12.65 -5.98 -24.50
C ALA A 273 11.23 -5.98 -25.10
N GLU A 274 10.46 -7.06 -24.96
CA GLU A 274 9.04 -7.11 -25.38
C GLU A 274 8.21 -6.00 -24.71
N ALA A 275 8.46 -5.68 -23.44
CA ALA A 275 7.74 -4.62 -22.72
C ALA A 275 8.32 -3.20 -22.96
N GLY A 276 9.25 -3.04 -23.91
CA GLY A 276 9.90 -1.76 -24.20
C GLY A 276 8.94 -0.69 -24.72
N GLY A 277 8.05 -1.06 -25.64
CA GLY A 277 7.05 -0.15 -26.22
C GLY A 277 6.09 0.40 -25.16
N LEU A 278 5.43 -0.50 -24.42
CA LEU A 278 4.57 -0.15 -23.29
C LEU A 278 5.27 0.79 -22.30
N LEU A 279 6.52 0.49 -21.95
CA LEU A 279 7.25 1.30 -20.97
C LEU A 279 7.56 2.71 -21.50
N VAL A 280 7.95 2.85 -22.77
CA VAL A 280 8.20 4.18 -23.36
C VAL A 280 6.92 5.00 -23.40
N GLU A 281 5.83 4.41 -23.89
CA GLU A 281 4.52 5.09 -23.95
C GLU A 281 4.04 5.51 -22.56
N ALA A 282 4.14 4.63 -21.57
CA ALA A 282 3.77 4.92 -20.20
C ALA A 282 4.60 6.04 -19.58
N LEU A 283 5.91 6.07 -19.83
CA LEU A 283 6.80 7.12 -19.33
C LEU A 283 6.49 8.47 -20.00
N ASP A 284 6.19 8.49 -21.30
CA ASP A 284 5.84 9.72 -22.00
C ASP A 284 4.46 10.23 -21.61
N TRP A 285 3.48 9.33 -21.44
CA TRP A 285 2.20 9.63 -20.83
C TRP A 285 2.38 10.21 -19.43
N SER A 286 3.21 9.59 -18.58
CA SER A 286 3.49 10.08 -17.22
C SER A 286 4.21 11.44 -17.23
N LYS A 287 5.07 11.74 -18.20
CA LYS A 287 5.65 13.10 -18.33
C LYS A 287 4.59 14.14 -18.72
N LYS A 288 3.65 13.76 -19.58
CA LYS A 288 2.59 14.63 -20.11
C LYS A 288 1.48 14.88 -19.08
N TYR A 289 1.04 13.84 -18.39
CA TYR A 289 -0.11 13.83 -17.49
C TYR A 289 0.27 13.62 -16.02
N GLY A 290 1.32 12.86 -15.72
CA GLY A 290 1.79 12.57 -14.36
C GLY A 290 2.45 13.74 -13.61
N ARG A 291 2.58 14.92 -14.23
CA ARG A 291 2.84 16.19 -13.52
C ARG A 291 1.56 16.88 -13.01
N GLN A 292 0.37 16.35 -13.31
CA GLN A 292 -0.91 16.98 -12.97
C GLN A 292 -1.61 16.42 -11.71
N GLU A 293 -1.09 15.42 -11.02
CA GLU A 293 -1.62 14.97 -9.71
C GLU A 293 -0.46 14.75 -8.71
N GLU A 294 -0.37 15.35 -7.52
CA GLU A 294 -1.34 15.99 -6.63
C GLU A 294 -1.08 17.50 -6.48
N LYS A 295 -1.91 18.35 -7.10
CA LYS A 295 -2.42 19.47 -6.30
C LYS A 295 -3.58 18.87 -5.53
N GLU A 296 -3.35 18.50 -4.27
CA GLU A 296 -4.45 18.39 -3.31
C GLU A 296 -5.39 19.56 -3.61
N GLU A 297 -6.65 19.27 -3.95
CA GLU A 297 -7.68 20.29 -4.06
C GLU A 297 -7.52 21.22 -2.86
N TYR A 298 -7.22 22.47 -3.17
CA TYR A 298 -7.24 23.55 -2.20
C TYR A 298 -8.68 23.60 -1.66
N LYS A 299 -8.93 22.94 -0.52
CA LYS A 299 -10.19 23.02 0.22
C LYS A 299 -10.30 24.40 0.87
N GLY A 300 -10.48 25.41 0.02
CA GLY A 300 -10.77 26.80 0.36
C GLY A 300 -9.74 27.49 1.26
N PRO A 301 -9.91 28.80 1.49
CA PRO A 301 -9.20 29.46 2.57
C PRO A 301 -9.56 28.77 3.89
N ARG A 302 -8.51 28.42 4.66
CA ARG A 302 -8.60 27.91 6.03
C ARG A 302 -9.66 28.71 6.79
N ARG A 303 -10.69 28.06 7.34
CA ARG A 303 -11.49 28.70 8.40
C ARG A 303 -10.51 29.06 9.50
N GLN A 304 -10.26 30.36 9.70
CA GLN A 304 -9.48 30.84 10.83
C GLN A 304 -10.26 30.47 12.09
N LEU A 305 -9.84 29.38 12.74
CA LEU A 305 -10.31 29.07 14.08
C LEU A 305 -9.89 30.23 14.98
N LYS A 306 -10.82 30.76 15.77
CA LYS A 306 -10.46 31.65 16.87
C LYS A 306 -9.53 30.89 17.81
N GLU A 307 -8.46 31.54 18.24
CA GLU A 307 -7.46 30.96 19.13
C GLU A 307 -8.13 30.26 20.31
N VAL A 308 -7.85 28.97 20.47
CA VAL A 308 -8.41 28.19 21.58
C VAL A 308 -7.51 28.34 22.82
N PRO A 309 -8.06 28.76 23.98
CA PRO A 309 -7.29 28.87 25.21
C PRO A 309 -6.88 27.50 25.79
N GLU A 310 -5.74 27.46 26.48
CA GLU A 310 -5.14 26.25 27.07
C GLU A 310 -6.08 25.47 28.00
N LYS A 311 -7.04 26.13 28.66
CA LYS A 311 -8.02 25.48 29.54
C LYS A 311 -8.84 24.39 28.85
N TYR A 312 -8.89 24.40 27.52
CA TYR A 312 -9.59 23.39 26.71
C TYR A 312 -8.68 22.25 26.24
N PHE A 313 -7.37 22.33 26.45
CA PHE A 313 -6.43 21.34 25.96
C PHE A 313 -6.58 20.00 26.68
N PRO A 314 -6.24 18.89 26.01
CA PRO A 314 -6.24 17.57 26.62
C PRO A 314 -5.09 17.42 27.64
N PRO A 315 -5.24 16.51 28.63
CA PRO A 315 -4.22 16.29 29.66
C PRO A 315 -2.84 15.93 29.09
N CYS A 316 -2.79 15.19 27.98
CA CYS A 316 -1.53 14.82 27.33
C CYS A 316 -0.74 16.05 26.82
N ILE A 317 -1.43 17.02 26.20
CA ILE A 317 -0.78 18.24 25.70
C ILE A 317 -0.36 19.14 26.86
N LEU A 318 -1.20 19.29 27.89
CA LEU A 318 -0.85 20.04 29.08
C LEU A 318 0.39 19.47 29.77
N LYS A 319 0.49 18.14 29.88
CA LYS A 319 1.65 17.46 30.44
C LYS A 319 2.91 17.67 29.60
N ILE A 320 2.79 17.68 28.27
CA ILE A 320 3.92 18.03 27.40
C ILE A 320 4.35 19.47 27.66
N LEU A 321 3.42 20.44 27.71
CA LEU A 321 3.70 21.87 27.91
C LEU A 321 4.40 22.20 29.25
N GLN A 322 4.21 21.36 30.26
CA GLN A 322 4.93 21.46 31.55
C GLN A 322 6.42 21.08 31.45
N GLY A 323 6.84 20.46 30.35
CA GLY A 323 8.18 19.96 30.13
C GLY A 323 8.27 18.44 30.31
N ILE A 324 9.24 17.81 29.64
CA ILE A 324 9.41 16.35 29.60
C ILE A 324 10.87 15.91 29.73
N PRO A 325 11.13 14.81 30.47
CA PRO A 325 12.47 14.29 30.70
C PRO A 325 13.04 13.56 29.48
N ASP A 326 12.20 12.93 28.67
CA ASP A 326 12.55 12.26 27.41
C ASP A 326 11.46 12.48 26.35
N GLY A 327 11.79 12.36 25.07
CA GLY A 327 10.84 12.51 23.96
C GLY A 327 10.73 13.92 23.35
N ARG A 328 11.57 14.88 23.77
CA ARG A 328 11.52 16.30 23.34
C ARG A 328 11.40 16.52 21.84
N LYS A 329 12.18 15.79 21.02
CA LYS A 329 12.11 15.90 19.55
C LYS A 329 10.74 15.52 18.98
N ARG A 330 10.11 14.50 19.56
CA ARG A 330 8.76 14.03 19.20
C ARG A 330 7.71 15.04 19.65
N SER A 331 7.87 15.61 20.84
CA SER A 331 6.96 16.62 21.38
C SER A 331 6.99 17.94 20.62
N VAL A 332 8.11 18.32 20.01
CA VAL A 332 8.15 19.48 19.10
C VAL A 332 7.15 19.34 17.96
N PHE A 333 7.10 18.16 17.32
CA PHE A 333 6.13 17.88 16.26
C PHE A 333 4.69 17.90 16.79
N VAL A 334 4.44 17.29 17.95
CA VAL A 334 3.11 17.22 18.58
C VAL A 334 2.59 18.63 18.93
N LEU A 335 3.42 19.46 19.58
CA LEU A 335 3.02 20.81 19.99
C LEU A 335 2.84 21.74 18.78
N ALA A 336 3.77 21.71 17.81
CA ALA A 336 3.69 22.55 16.62
C ALA A 336 2.42 22.28 15.81
N THR A 337 2.09 21.00 15.58
CA THR A 337 0.88 20.61 14.85
C THR A 337 -0.38 20.87 15.67
N PHE A 338 -0.39 20.54 16.96
CA PHE A 338 -1.57 20.75 17.81
C PHE A 338 -1.91 22.25 17.98
N LEU A 339 -0.95 23.10 18.37
CA LEU A 339 -1.20 24.53 18.60
C LEU A 339 -1.62 25.25 17.32
N GLN A 340 -1.04 24.86 16.17
CA GLN A 340 -1.48 25.35 14.86
C GLN A 340 -2.96 24.99 14.58
N ASN A 341 -3.37 23.75 14.88
CA ASN A 341 -4.77 23.32 14.75
C ASN A 341 -5.71 24.02 15.74
N MET A 342 -5.19 24.56 16.84
CA MET A 342 -5.93 25.38 17.82
C MET A 342 -6.04 26.86 17.44
N GLY A 343 -5.56 27.24 16.25
CA GLY A 343 -5.63 28.61 15.75
C GLY A 343 -4.63 29.58 16.39
N TRP A 344 -3.56 29.07 17.02
CA TRP A 344 -2.52 29.95 17.56
C TRP A 344 -1.67 30.56 16.43
N PRO A 345 -1.37 31.87 16.48
CA PRO A 345 -0.50 32.51 15.50
C PRO A 345 0.94 31.99 15.64
N TRP A 346 1.67 31.93 14.52
CA TRP A 346 3.02 31.36 14.49
C TRP A 346 3.99 32.07 15.42
N GLU A 347 3.87 33.39 15.56
CA GLU A 347 4.69 34.19 16.48
C GLU A 347 4.50 33.72 17.94
N LYS A 348 3.25 33.37 18.31
CA LYS A 348 2.94 32.86 19.64
C LYS A 348 3.42 31.42 19.81
N ILE A 349 3.27 30.58 18.79
CA ILE A 349 3.79 29.20 18.81
C ILE A 349 5.32 29.21 18.96
N GLU A 350 6.03 30.05 18.21
CA GLU A 350 7.49 30.19 18.30
C GLU A 350 7.92 30.58 19.72
N LYS A 351 7.24 31.56 20.32
CA LYS A 351 7.50 31.97 21.71
C LYS A 351 7.22 30.84 22.70
N GLU A 352 6.06 30.18 22.61
CA GLU A 352 5.69 29.08 23.51
C GLU A 352 6.68 27.92 23.39
N MET A 353 7.13 27.59 22.19
CA MET A 353 8.09 26.52 21.94
C MET A 353 9.48 26.85 22.51
N GLU A 354 9.89 28.11 22.49
CA GLU A 354 11.13 28.56 23.12
C GLU A 354 11.04 28.46 24.65
N GLU A 355 9.95 28.95 25.25
CA GLU A 355 9.71 28.87 26.69
C GLU A 355 9.58 27.41 27.16
N TRP A 356 8.79 26.60 26.47
CA TRP A 356 8.67 25.16 26.72
C TRP A 356 10.03 24.45 26.68
N ASN A 357 10.89 24.81 25.72
CA ASN A 357 12.20 24.19 25.62
C ASN A 357 13.10 24.49 26.83
N GLN A 358 12.97 25.69 27.40
CA GLN A 358 13.69 26.09 28.62
C GLN A 358 13.19 25.37 29.87
N ARG A 359 11.89 24.98 29.91
CA ARG A 359 11.30 24.20 31.02
C ARG A 359 11.80 22.75 31.07
N ASN A 360 12.42 22.26 30.00
CA ASN A 360 12.90 20.87 29.95
C ASN A 360 14.24 20.68 30.68
N PRO A 361 14.46 19.54 31.39
CA PRO A 361 15.74 19.26 32.08
C PRO A 361 16.98 19.29 31.19
N ARG A 362 16.81 19.06 29.89
CA ARG A 362 17.86 19.17 28.86
C ARG A 362 17.27 19.84 27.61
N PRO A 363 17.37 21.17 27.48
CA PRO A 363 16.84 21.89 26.32
C PRO A 363 17.43 21.37 24.99
N LEU A 364 16.61 21.32 23.95
CA LEU A 364 17.07 21.06 22.60
C LEU A 364 17.85 22.27 22.04
N PRO A 365 18.77 22.06 21.09
CA PRO A 365 19.42 23.17 20.39
C PRO A 365 18.39 24.10 19.76
N LYS A 366 18.53 25.42 19.95
CA LYS A 366 17.59 26.43 19.43
C LYS A 366 17.36 26.27 17.92
N ASN A 367 18.42 26.02 17.16
CA ASN A 367 18.37 25.77 15.71
C ASN A 367 17.49 24.58 15.32
N TYR A 368 17.38 23.54 16.16
CA TYR A 368 16.50 22.41 15.90
C TYR A 368 15.04 22.86 15.91
N ILE A 369 14.62 23.60 16.95
CA ILE A 369 13.24 24.10 17.09
C ILE A 369 12.91 25.06 15.95
N THR A 370 13.79 26.02 15.67
CA THR A 370 13.60 26.97 14.55
C THR A 370 13.47 26.25 13.21
N THR A 371 14.27 25.21 12.96
CA THR A 371 14.20 24.43 11.72
C THR A 371 12.89 23.67 11.61
N GLN A 372 12.45 23.02 12.69
CA GLN A 372 11.18 22.29 12.72
C GLN A 372 9.97 23.21 12.51
N LEU A 373 9.92 24.36 13.20
CA LEU A 373 8.82 25.32 13.04
C LEU A 373 8.78 25.92 11.63
N ARG A 374 9.94 26.25 11.04
CA ARG A 374 10.03 26.68 9.64
C ARG A 374 9.54 25.61 8.68
N TRP A 375 9.88 24.35 8.91
CA TRP A 375 9.39 23.24 8.10
C TRP A 375 7.86 23.11 8.19
N HIS A 376 7.28 23.17 9.39
CA HIS A 376 5.83 23.14 9.60
C HIS A 376 5.11 24.33 8.97
N LYS A 377 5.66 25.54 9.09
CA LYS A 377 5.11 26.77 8.49
C LYS A 377 5.05 26.72 6.96
N ARG A 378 5.97 25.97 6.33
CA ARG A 378 6.05 25.78 4.88
C ARG A 378 5.12 24.68 4.34
N GLN A 379 4.46 23.89 5.21
CA GLN A 379 3.59 22.82 4.75
C GLN A 379 2.29 23.38 4.16
N PRO A 380 1.93 23.00 2.91
CA PRO A 380 0.69 23.45 2.29
C PRO A 380 -0.54 22.83 2.98
N ARG A 381 -0.42 21.55 3.39
CA ARG A 381 -1.46 20.78 4.08
C ARG A 381 -1.55 21.07 5.57
N ASN A 382 -2.75 20.92 6.14
CA ASN A 382 -2.94 20.99 7.59
C ASN A 382 -2.49 19.68 8.25
N LEU A 383 -1.33 19.71 8.92
CA LEU A 383 -0.82 18.54 9.63
C LEU A 383 -1.54 18.37 10.97
N LEU A 384 -2.15 17.20 11.17
CA LEU A 384 -2.68 16.82 12.47
C LEU A 384 -1.55 16.27 13.37
N PRO A 385 -1.65 16.46 14.71
CA PRO A 385 -0.79 15.74 15.62
C PRO A 385 -1.03 14.23 15.52
N PRO A 386 -0.06 13.39 15.93
CA PRO A 386 -0.22 11.93 15.95
C PRO A 386 -1.45 11.49 16.75
N ASN A 387 -2.04 10.34 16.38
CA ASN A 387 -3.18 9.78 17.10
C ASN A 387 -2.81 9.34 18.52
N CYS A 388 -3.79 9.38 19.43
CA CYS A 388 -3.61 9.12 20.85
C CYS A 388 -3.14 7.68 21.17
N ASP A 389 -3.43 6.73 20.28
CA ASP A 389 -3.04 5.32 20.34
C ASP A 389 -1.61 5.06 19.84
N ASN A 390 -0.93 6.07 19.31
CA ASN A 390 0.45 5.94 18.90
C ASN A 390 1.39 5.93 20.11
N ASP A 391 1.80 4.72 20.49
CA ASP A 391 2.67 4.46 21.65
C ASP A 391 3.98 5.26 21.61
N ASN A 392 4.50 5.56 20.42
CA ASN A 392 5.75 6.30 20.26
C ASN A 392 5.64 7.80 20.58
N TYR A 393 4.44 8.39 20.67
CA TYR A 393 4.29 9.84 20.89
C TYR A 393 3.71 10.21 22.25
N TYR A 394 2.81 9.39 22.79
CA TYR A 394 2.12 9.70 24.04
C TYR A 394 2.46 8.69 25.13
N LYS A 395 2.13 7.40 24.96
CA LYS A 395 2.26 6.39 26.03
C LYS A 395 3.71 6.20 26.49
N SER A 396 4.66 6.10 25.55
CA SER A 396 6.09 5.95 25.86
C SER A 396 6.75 7.23 26.42
N VAL A 397 6.14 8.40 26.19
CA VAL A 397 6.70 9.70 26.57
C VAL A 397 6.10 10.22 27.88
N LEU A 398 4.83 9.93 28.13
CA LEU A 398 4.02 10.54 29.18
C LEU A 398 3.42 9.52 30.16
N GLY A 399 3.44 8.23 29.86
CA GLY A 399 2.65 7.23 30.59
C GLY A 399 1.14 7.39 30.34
N GLU A 400 0.30 6.91 31.25
CA GLU A 400 -1.16 7.07 31.13
C GLU A 400 -1.59 8.50 31.49
N THR A 401 -2.26 9.16 30.56
CA THR A 401 -2.75 10.55 30.70
C THR A 401 -4.22 10.69 30.31
N LYS A 402 -5.00 9.61 30.38
CA LYS A 402 -6.40 9.59 29.96
C LYS A 402 -7.30 10.15 31.06
N ASP A 403 -8.30 10.92 30.66
CA ASP A 403 -9.47 11.24 31.49
C ASP A 403 -10.74 10.63 30.86
N ASP A 404 -11.88 10.77 31.52
CA ASP A 404 -13.18 10.26 31.05
C ASP A 404 -13.60 10.83 29.67
N ARG A 405 -13.02 11.94 29.24
CA ARG A 405 -13.34 12.60 27.97
C ARG A 405 -12.47 12.08 26.82
N CYS A 406 -11.40 11.34 27.14
CA CYS A 406 -10.53 10.65 26.18
C CYS A 406 -11.16 9.40 25.56
N GLU A 407 -12.24 8.87 26.13
CA GLU A 407 -12.86 7.62 25.65
C GLU A 407 -13.44 7.77 24.23
N GLY A 408 -13.04 6.87 23.32
CA GLY A 408 -13.45 6.88 21.91
C GLY A 408 -12.79 7.95 21.03
N LEU A 409 -11.83 8.73 21.56
CA LEU A 409 -11.12 9.76 20.77
C LEU A 409 -9.87 9.21 20.09
N LYS A 410 -9.81 9.36 18.76
CA LYS A 410 -8.63 8.99 17.95
C LYS A 410 -7.50 10.01 18.00
N ASN A 411 -7.81 11.31 18.07
CA ASN A 411 -6.83 12.40 17.93
C ASN A 411 -7.01 13.48 19.02
N PRO A 412 -5.94 14.07 19.57
CA PRO A 412 -6.05 15.08 20.63
C PRO A 412 -6.77 16.36 20.19
N VAL A 413 -6.78 16.69 18.90
CA VAL A 413 -7.55 17.84 18.37
C VAL A 413 -9.06 17.66 18.65
N ASN A 414 -9.56 16.43 18.54
CA ASN A 414 -10.99 16.14 18.75
C ASN A 414 -11.42 16.31 20.21
N TYR A 415 -10.50 16.17 21.17
CA TYR A 415 -10.77 16.40 22.58
C TYR A 415 -11.25 17.84 22.82
N VAL A 416 -10.57 18.80 22.20
CA VAL A 416 -10.87 20.22 22.35
C VAL A 416 -12.27 20.53 21.82
N PHE A 417 -12.59 20.08 20.61
CA PHE A 417 -13.92 20.27 20.04
C PHE A 417 -15.02 19.58 20.85
N ARG A 418 -14.76 18.38 21.40
CA ARG A 418 -15.70 17.70 22.29
C ARG A 418 -15.92 18.46 23.60
N LYS A 419 -14.85 19.04 24.18
CA LYS A 419 -14.91 19.85 25.40
C LYS A 419 -15.60 21.20 25.18
N MET A 420 -15.52 21.76 23.96
CA MET A 420 -16.21 23.00 23.58
C MET A 420 -17.70 22.78 23.24
N LYS A 421 -18.11 21.60 22.74
CA LYS A 421 -19.50 21.27 22.39
C LYS A 421 -20.45 21.02 23.57
N LYS A 422 -19.93 20.66 24.76
CA LYS A 422 -20.75 20.44 25.98
C LYS A 422 -21.04 21.74 26.75
N LYS A 423 -21.44 22.80 26.04
CA LYS A 423 -21.95 24.03 26.64
C LYS A 423 -23.43 24.17 26.34
#